data_AF-A0A7J9A1L5-F1
#
_entry.id   AF-A0A7J9A1L5-F1
#
_cell.length_a   1.000
_cell.length_b   1.000
_cell.length_c   1.000
_cell.angle_alpha   90.00
_cell.angle_beta   90.00
_cell.angle_gamma   90.00
#
_symmetry.space_group_name_H-M   'P 1'
#
loop_
_entity.id
_entity.type
_entity.pdbx_description
1 polymer ?
#
loop_
_entity_poly.entity_id
_entity_poly.type
_entity_poly.pdbx_seq_one_letter_code
_entity_poly.pdbx_strand_id
1 'polypeptide(L)'
;MGSSELIFRGHETQPVSDSYSPKPDKPWASVTRPIRYMLREQRLLFVFLGIAIATLIFTLFPASRAPQHNFADSITYFPIDTQSKFSNPHRLGFGSSNPTGKIPLGLKRKGLRIVVTGGAGFVGSHLVDRLIARGDSVMVVDNFFTGRKENVMHHFGNPNFELIRHDVVEPLLLEVDQIYHLACPASPTNVVGTLNMLGLAKRVGARFLLTSTSEVYGDPLQHPQKETYWGNVNPI
;
A
#
# COMPACT_ATOMS: atom_id res chain seq x y z
N MET A 1 31.34 20.18 -45.79
CA MET A 1 30.43 21.27 -46.20
C MET A 1 29.24 20.62 -46.90
N GLY A 2 28.20 20.32 -46.14
CA GLY A 2 26.92 19.80 -46.65
C GLY A 2 25.84 20.69 -46.08
N SER A 3 25.30 21.57 -46.91
CA SER A 3 24.21 22.50 -46.61
C SER A 3 22.88 21.74 -46.74
N SER A 4 22.21 21.48 -45.61
CA SER A 4 20.84 20.98 -45.59
C SER A 4 19.87 22.14 -45.47
N GLU A 5 19.05 22.31 -46.50
CA GLU A 5 17.96 23.26 -46.59
C GLU A 5 16.84 22.91 -45.59
N LEU A 6 16.48 23.88 -44.76
CA LEU A 6 15.32 23.86 -43.87
C LEU A 6 14.06 24.15 -44.69
N ILE A 7 13.21 23.13 -44.89
CA ILE A 7 11.87 23.32 -45.45
C ILE A 7 10.95 23.84 -44.33
N PHE A 8 10.73 25.15 -44.34
CA PHE A 8 9.71 25.86 -43.59
C PHE A 8 8.32 25.53 -44.16
N ARG A 9 7.47 24.84 -43.38
CA ARG A 9 6.08 24.55 -43.75
C ARG A 9 5.17 25.48 -42.96
N GLY A 10 4.50 26.38 -43.68
CA GLY A 10 3.74 27.50 -43.15
C GLY A 10 2.52 27.11 -42.31
N HIS A 11 2.15 28.06 -41.46
CA HIS A 11 0.91 28.19 -40.73
C HIS A 11 -0.32 28.08 -41.66
N GLU A 12 -1.20 27.11 -41.41
CA GLU A 12 -2.61 27.22 -41.76
C GLU A 12 -3.43 27.34 -40.47
N THR A 13 -4.03 28.51 -40.30
CA THR A 13 -4.96 28.85 -39.22
C THR A 13 -6.29 28.13 -39.43
N GLN A 14 -6.61 27.15 -38.58
CA GLN A 14 -7.98 26.63 -38.48
C GLN A 14 -8.87 27.59 -37.67
N PRO A 15 -10.11 27.87 -38.10
CA PRO A 15 -11.04 28.70 -37.35
C PRO A 15 -11.60 27.92 -36.15
N VAL A 16 -11.51 28.55 -34.98
CA VAL A 16 -12.12 28.10 -33.72
C VAL A 16 -13.64 28.29 -33.82
N SER A 17 -14.41 27.20 -33.73
CA SER A 17 -15.85 27.24 -33.49
C SER A 17 -16.16 26.64 -32.13
N ASP A 18 -16.19 27.51 -31.11
CA ASP A 18 -16.74 27.16 -29.79
C ASP A 18 -18.27 27.08 -29.89
N SER A 19 -18.79 25.87 -30.09
CA SER A 19 -20.19 25.53 -29.84
C SER A 19 -20.28 24.42 -28.81
N TYR A 20 -20.58 24.83 -27.57
CA TYR A 20 -20.84 23.92 -26.46
C TYR A 20 -22.12 23.10 -26.74
N SER A 21 -21.95 21.78 -26.90
CA SER A 21 -23.06 20.83 -27.05
C SER A 21 -23.33 20.15 -25.70
N PRO A 22 -24.53 20.27 -25.11
CA PRO A 22 -24.84 19.62 -23.84
C PRO A 22 -24.94 18.10 -24.04
N LYS A 23 -24.32 17.34 -23.14
CA LYS A 23 -24.41 15.86 -23.11
C LYS A 23 -25.87 15.44 -22.88
N PRO A 24 -26.39 14.41 -23.60
CA PRO A 24 -27.73 13.89 -23.35
C PRO A 24 -27.79 13.18 -22.01
N ASP A 25 -28.92 13.32 -21.32
CA ASP A 25 -29.19 12.64 -20.05
C ASP A 25 -29.13 11.12 -20.22
N LYS A 26 -28.38 10.46 -19.35
CA LYS A 26 -28.26 9.00 -19.34
C LYS A 26 -29.60 8.39 -18.93
N PRO A 27 -30.18 7.46 -19.70
CA PRO A 27 -31.38 6.76 -19.28
C PRO A 27 -31.08 5.92 -18.04
N TRP A 28 -31.97 6.00 -17.06
CA TRP A 28 -32.08 5.24 -15.79
C TRP A 28 -32.01 3.70 -15.92
N ALA A 29 -31.73 3.16 -17.11
CA ALA A 29 -31.66 1.75 -17.45
C ALA A 29 -30.42 1.00 -16.90
N SER A 30 -29.60 1.64 -16.04
CA SER A 30 -28.44 0.98 -15.41
C SER A 30 -28.79 0.24 -14.11
N VAL A 31 -29.97 0.47 -13.52
CA VAL A 31 -30.39 -0.17 -12.26
C VAL A 31 -31.20 -1.46 -12.50
N THR A 32 -31.70 -1.69 -13.71
CA THR A 32 -32.56 -2.84 -14.03
C THR A 32 -31.79 -4.11 -14.44
N ARG A 33 -30.49 -4.00 -14.75
CA ARG A 33 -29.65 -5.14 -15.17
C ARG A 33 -29.35 -6.17 -14.06
N PRO A 34 -29.04 -5.78 -12.80
CA PRO A 34 -28.79 -6.76 -11.73
C PRO A 34 -30.07 -7.47 -11.30
N ILE A 35 -31.19 -6.73 -11.25
CA ILE A 35 -32.50 -7.26 -10.82
C ILE A 35 -33.02 -8.27 -11.85
N ARG A 36 -32.89 -7.97 -13.15
CA ARG A 36 -33.28 -8.90 -14.23
C ARG A 36 -32.36 -10.13 -14.31
N TYR A 37 -31.10 -10.00 -13.87
CA TYR A 37 -30.17 -11.12 -13.75
C TYR A 37 -30.53 -12.07 -12.61
N MET A 38 -30.99 -11.54 -11.47
CA MET A 38 -31.47 -12.34 -10.33
C MET A 38 -32.80 -13.06 -10.62
N LEU A 39 -33.66 -12.46 -11.47
CA LEU A 39 -34.99 -12.98 -11.83
C LEU A 39 -34.97 -14.01 -12.99
N ARG A 40 -33.81 -14.40 -13.52
CA ARG A 40 -33.73 -15.42 -14.58
C ARG A 40 -33.75 -16.83 -13.96
N GLU A 41 -34.64 -17.67 -14.50
CA GLU A 41 -35.04 -18.96 -13.94
C GLU A 41 -33.84 -19.84 -13.54
N GLN A 42 -33.96 -20.48 -12.37
CA GLN A 42 -33.00 -21.34 -11.64
C GLN A 42 -32.04 -20.66 -10.64
N ARG A 43 -31.88 -19.33 -10.60
CA ARG A 43 -30.96 -18.68 -9.63
C ARG A 43 -31.59 -18.34 -8.28
N LEU A 44 -32.88 -18.06 -8.24
CA LEU A 44 -33.62 -17.89 -6.99
C LEU A 44 -33.58 -19.16 -6.13
N LEU A 45 -33.56 -20.34 -6.77
CA LEU A 45 -33.41 -21.62 -6.08
C LEU A 45 -32.11 -21.69 -5.28
N PHE A 46 -30.98 -21.22 -5.84
CA PHE A 46 -29.71 -21.21 -5.12
C PHE A 46 -29.70 -20.21 -3.95
N VAL A 47 -30.41 -19.08 -4.08
CA VAL A 47 -30.56 -18.11 -2.99
C VAL A 47 -31.39 -18.70 -1.84
N PHE A 48 -32.55 -19.30 -2.15
CA PHE A 48 -33.39 -19.94 -1.14
C PHE A 48 -32.73 -21.17 -0.52
N LEU A 49 -32.00 -21.96 -1.32
CA LEU A 49 -31.21 -23.09 -0.82
C LEU A 49 -30.08 -22.63 0.11
N GLY A 50 -29.39 -21.54 -0.23
CA GLY A 50 -28.36 -20.95 0.63
C GLY A 50 -28.92 -20.46 1.96
N ILE A 51 -30.09 -19.80 1.94
CA ILE A 51 -30.79 -19.37 3.16
C ILE A 51 -31.19 -20.58 4.01
N ALA A 52 -31.74 -21.63 3.40
CA ALA A 52 -32.15 -22.85 4.11
C ALA A 52 -30.97 -23.60 4.75
N ILE A 53 -29.81 -23.65 4.07
CA ILE A 53 -28.59 -24.25 4.62
C ILE A 53 -28.08 -23.41 5.81
N ALA A 54 -28.05 -22.07 5.67
CA ALA A 54 -27.59 -21.19 6.73
C ALA A 54 -28.48 -21.28 7.98
N THR A 55 -29.81 -21.32 7.83
CA THR A 55 -30.73 -21.48 8.96
C THR A 55 -30.61 -22.86 9.60
N LEU A 56 -30.39 -23.91 8.82
CA LEU A 56 -30.16 -25.25 9.34
C LEU A 56 -28.87 -25.33 10.16
N ILE A 57 -27.77 -24.72 9.68
CA ILE A 57 -26.50 -24.67 10.41
C ILE A 57 -26.65 -23.89 11.73
N PHE A 58 -27.31 -22.73 11.69
CA PHE A 58 -27.44 -21.87 12.87
C PHE A 58 -28.40 -22.44 13.94
N THR A 59 -29.31 -23.33 13.54
CA THR A 59 -30.25 -24.00 14.45
C THR A 59 -29.73 -25.33 15.00
N LEU A 60 -28.98 -26.10 14.19
CA LEU A 60 -28.41 -27.38 14.61
C LEU A 60 -27.06 -27.23 15.34
N PHE A 61 -26.30 -26.17 15.05
CA PHE A 61 -25.03 -25.87 15.70
C PHE A 61 -25.10 -24.48 16.35
N PRO A 62 -25.74 -24.33 17.52
CA PRO A 62 -25.66 -23.08 18.26
C PRO A 62 -24.18 -22.80 18.54
N ALA A 63 -23.65 -21.72 17.97
CA ALA A 63 -22.31 -21.25 18.26
C ALA A 63 -22.17 -21.15 19.78
N SER A 64 -21.21 -21.89 20.32
CA SER A 64 -20.87 -21.98 21.72
C SER A 64 -20.95 -20.59 22.37
N ARG A 65 -21.83 -20.46 23.37
CA ARG A 65 -21.97 -19.23 24.16
C ARG A 65 -20.60 -18.75 24.61
N ALA A 66 -20.22 -17.53 24.21
CA ALA A 66 -19.10 -16.84 24.79
C ALA A 66 -19.32 -16.70 26.32
N PRO A 67 -18.29 -16.90 27.16
CA PRO A 67 -18.44 -16.70 28.59
C PRO A 67 -18.63 -15.20 28.89
N GLN A 68 -19.74 -14.85 29.54
CA GLN A 68 -19.96 -13.54 30.12
C GLN A 68 -19.02 -13.35 31.31
N HIS A 69 -18.02 -12.47 31.17
CA HIS A 69 -17.22 -12.03 32.30
C HIS A 69 -17.97 -10.89 33.01
N ASN A 70 -18.62 -11.20 34.13
CA ASN A 70 -19.21 -10.20 35.01
C ASN A 70 -18.07 -9.37 35.62
N PHE A 71 -17.98 -8.10 35.24
CA PHE A 71 -17.10 -7.13 35.88
C PHE A 71 -17.98 -6.18 36.70
N ALA A 72 -18.21 -6.55 37.96
CA ALA A 72 -18.81 -5.69 38.96
C ALA A 72 -17.75 -5.34 40.01
N ASP A 73 -17.69 -4.04 40.29
CA ASP A 73 -17.25 -3.39 41.52
C ASP A 73 -15.76 -3.29 41.84
N SER A 74 -15.18 -2.13 41.52
CA SER A 74 -14.49 -1.27 42.50
C SER A 74 -14.06 0.07 41.90
N ILE A 75 -14.99 1.02 41.85
CA ILE A 75 -14.63 2.45 41.78
C ILE A 75 -14.33 2.88 43.22
N THR A 76 -13.05 2.99 43.58
CA THR A 76 -12.65 3.71 44.80
C THR A 76 -12.27 5.13 44.42
N TYR A 77 -13.16 6.03 44.82
CA TYR A 77 -13.00 7.48 44.84
C TYR A 77 -11.90 7.86 45.85
N PHE A 78 -10.87 8.59 45.43
CA PHE A 78 -9.95 9.27 46.35
C PHE A 78 -9.96 10.77 46.04
N PRO A 79 -10.15 11.63 47.06
CA PRO A 79 -10.49 13.04 46.86
C PRO A 79 -9.26 13.87 46.51
N ILE A 80 -9.52 14.91 45.73
CA ILE A 80 -8.64 16.08 45.57
C ILE A 80 -8.70 16.83 46.89
N ASP A 81 -7.57 16.98 47.57
CA ASP A 81 -7.44 17.94 48.67
C ASP A 81 -6.23 18.85 48.46
N THR A 82 -6.48 20.12 48.72
CA THR A 82 -5.66 21.26 48.32
C THR A 82 -4.98 21.86 49.55
N GLN A 83 -3.75 22.33 49.36
CA GLN A 83 -3.02 23.33 50.16
C GLN A 83 -2.08 22.90 51.30
N SER A 84 -0.81 23.21 51.03
CA SER A 84 0.10 24.03 51.86
C SER A 84 0.66 23.46 53.18
N LYS A 85 2.00 23.34 53.26
CA LYS A 85 2.89 24.27 53.98
C LYS A 85 4.30 23.69 54.18
N PHE A 86 5.27 24.51 53.81
CA PHE A 86 6.54 24.83 54.48
C PHE A 86 7.66 23.79 54.74
N SER A 87 8.84 24.25 54.32
CA SER A 87 10.20 24.13 54.89
C SER A 87 11.04 22.84 54.71
N ASN A 88 11.99 22.98 53.76
CA ASN A 88 13.38 22.50 53.68
C ASN A 88 14.15 22.35 55.03
N PRO A 89 15.42 21.86 55.08
CA PRO A 89 16.25 21.13 54.09
C PRO A 89 17.05 19.94 54.71
N HIS A 90 17.71 19.08 53.90
CA HIS A 90 19.13 18.66 54.05
C HIS A 90 19.51 17.38 53.27
N ARG A 91 20.69 17.48 52.62
CA ARG A 91 21.66 16.44 52.20
C ARG A 91 21.32 15.63 50.93
N LEU A 92 21.98 15.92 49.81
CA LEU A 92 23.36 15.54 49.39
C LEU A 92 23.41 14.18 48.69
N GLY A 93 23.73 14.21 47.39
CA GLY A 93 24.67 13.25 46.80
C GLY A 93 24.12 12.23 45.79
N PHE A 94 24.51 12.46 44.53
CA PHE A 94 24.86 11.47 43.50
C PHE A 94 23.80 10.56 42.87
N GLY A 95 23.68 10.70 41.55
CA GLY A 95 23.10 9.66 40.68
C GLY A 95 22.60 10.20 39.36
N SER A 96 23.50 10.31 38.37
CA SER A 96 23.11 10.44 36.96
C SER A 96 22.29 9.19 36.57
N SER A 97 20.97 9.33 36.53
CA SER A 97 20.09 8.31 35.97
C SER A 97 19.83 8.67 34.50
N ASN A 98 20.68 8.15 33.61
CA ASN A 98 20.27 7.95 32.22
C ASN A 98 18.96 7.16 32.25
N PRO A 99 17.90 7.56 31.50
CA PRO A 99 16.77 6.68 31.30
C PRO A 99 17.22 5.64 30.27
N THR A 100 18.04 4.69 30.69
CA THR A 100 18.21 3.43 29.96
C THR A 100 16.88 2.70 30.05
N GLY A 101 15.96 3.06 29.17
CA GLY A 101 14.79 2.26 28.87
C GLY A 101 15.31 0.89 28.48
N LYS A 102 15.22 -0.06 29.41
CA LYS A 102 15.51 -1.46 29.15
C LYS A 102 14.48 -1.91 28.12
N ILE A 103 14.88 -1.93 26.85
CA ILE A 103 14.08 -2.52 25.79
C ILE A 103 13.93 -4.00 26.21
N PRO A 104 12.72 -4.53 26.43
CA PRO A 104 12.57 -5.91 26.83
C PRO A 104 13.07 -6.80 25.68
N LEU A 105 14.26 -7.38 25.88
CA LEU A 105 14.82 -8.47 25.09
C LEU A 105 13.89 -9.68 25.26
N GLY A 106 12.83 -9.78 24.46
CA GLY A 106 11.87 -10.88 24.59
C GLY A 106 10.64 -10.80 23.70
N LEU A 107 10.24 -9.61 23.20
CA LEU A 107 9.22 -9.57 22.16
C LEU A 107 9.86 -9.85 20.80
N LYS A 108 9.70 -11.09 20.33
CA LYS A 108 9.90 -11.44 18.93
C LYS A 108 9.13 -10.40 18.10
N ARG A 109 9.84 -9.54 17.37
CA ARG A 109 9.22 -8.51 16.54
C ARG A 109 8.21 -9.22 15.63
N LYS A 110 6.93 -8.84 15.71
CA LYS A 110 5.90 -9.39 14.84
C LYS A 110 6.36 -9.18 13.39
N GLY A 111 6.43 -10.26 12.62
CA GLY A 111 6.76 -10.19 11.19
C GLY A 111 5.77 -9.26 10.49
N LEU A 112 6.27 -8.41 9.60
CA LEU A 112 5.45 -7.46 8.86
C LEU A 112 4.88 -8.12 7.62
N ARG A 113 3.76 -7.61 7.13
CA ARG A 113 3.23 -7.92 5.80
C ARG A 113 3.77 -6.90 4.81
N ILE A 114 4.55 -7.36 3.84
CA ILE A 114 5.31 -6.50 2.95
C ILE A 114 4.96 -6.83 1.50
N VAL A 115 4.67 -5.80 0.72
CA VAL A 115 4.60 -5.93 -0.75
C VAL A 115 5.88 -5.43 -1.38
N VAL A 116 6.40 -6.20 -2.33
CA VAL A 116 7.50 -5.80 -3.21
C VAL A 116 6.98 -5.83 -4.64
N THR A 117 6.76 -4.66 -5.24
CA THR A 117 6.41 -4.60 -6.66
C THR A 117 7.69 -4.67 -7.49
N GLY A 118 7.70 -5.37 -8.62
CA GLY A 118 8.94 -5.65 -9.36
C GLY A 118 9.86 -6.63 -8.62
N GLY A 119 9.31 -7.41 -7.68
CA GLY A 119 10.04 -8.33 -6.83
C GLY A 119 10.63 -9.54 -7.54
N ALA A 120 10.22 -9.82 -8.79
CA ALA A 120 10.85 -10.85 -9.63
C ALA A 120 11.96 -10.28 -10.53
N GLY A 121 12.26 -8.98 -10.44
CA GLY A 121 13.41 -8.33 -11.08
C GLY A 121 14.72 -8.55 -10.32
N PHE A 122 15.82 -7.99 -10.84
CA PHE A 122 17.18 -8.19 -10.32
C PHE A 122 17.35 -7.75 -8.85
N VAL A 123 17.08 -6.48 -8.55
CA VAL A 123 17.19 -5.95 -7.18
C VAL A 123 16.05 -6.48 -6.29
N GLY A 124 14.86 -6.64 -6.88
CA GLY A 124 13.65 -7.06 -6.18
C GLY A 124 13.76 -8.45 -5.57
N SER A 125 14.32 -9.43 -6.28
CA SER A 125 14.42 -10.81 -5.79
C SER A 125 15.35 -10.91 -4.58
N HIS A 126 16.47 -10.20 -4.59
CA HIS A 126 17.37 -10.14 -3.45
C HIS A 126 16.77 -9.42 -2.24
N LEU A 127 15.96 -8.39 -2.47
CA LEU A 127 15.18 -7.77 -1.40
C LEU A 127 14.20 -8.77 -0.78
N VAL A 128 13.48 -9.53 -1.62
CA VAL A 128 12.56 -10.59 -1.18
C VAL A 128 13.28 -11.64 -0.33
N ASP A 129 14.45 -12.13 -0.77
CA ASP A 129 15.29 -13.04 0.00
C ASP A 129 15.57 -12.51 1.41
N ARG A 130 15.97 -11.24 1.49
CA ARG A 130 16.37 -10.62 2.75
C ARG A 130 15.20 -10.38 3.70
N LEU A 131 14.03 -10.05 3.17
CA LEU A 131 12.80 -9.83 3.93
C LEU A 131 12.23 -11.14 4.47
N ILE A 132 12.23 -12.20 3.66
CA ILE A 132 11.82 -13.54 4.11
C ILE A 132 12.78 -14.05 5.19
N ALA A 133 14.09 -13.90 4.99
CA ALA A 133 15.09 -14.26 5.99
C ALA A 133 14.96 -13.45 7.30
N ARG A 134 14.37 -12.25 7.25
CA ARG A 134 14.04 -11.43 8.42
C ARG A 134 12.82 -11.96 9.19
N GLY A 135 12.03 -12.84 8.58
CA GLY A 135 10.80 -13.42 9.14
C GLY A 135 9.52 -12.64 8.81
N ASP A 136 9.56 -11.81 7.75
CA ASP A 136 8.37 -11.11 7.26
C ASP A 136 7.56 -11.97 6.28
N SER A 137 6.27 -11.66 6.15
CA SER A 137 5.40 -12.19 5.11
C SER A 137 5.49 -11.29 3.88
N VAL A 138 5.99 -11.83 2.77
CA VAL A 138 6.32 -11.07 1.55
C VAL A 138 5.42 -11.48 0.41
N MET A 139 4.69 -10.50 -0.13
CA MET A 139 3.91 -10.59 -1.37
C MET A 139 4.69 -9.93 -2.50
N VAL A 140 5.06 -10.69 -3.52
CA VAL A 140 5.68 -10.17 -4.74
C VAL A 140 4.59 -9.83 -5.75
N VAL A 141 4.61 -8.61 -6.26
CA VAL A 141 3.72 -8.14 -7.32
C VAL A 141 4.54 -7.89 -8.58
N ASP A 142 4.34 -8.70 -9.62
CA ASP A 142 5.13 -8.60 -10.85
C ASP A 142 4.33 -9.04 -12.07
N ASN A 143 4.44 -8.32 -13.19
CA ASN A 143 3.81 -8.70 -14.46
C ASN A 143 4.75 -9.53 -15.36
N PHE A 144 6.01 -9.75 -14.94
CA PHE A 144 7.09 -10.39 -15.67
C PHE A 144 7.46 -9.70 -16.98
N PHE A 145 7.32 -8.37 -17.05
CA PHE A 145 7.73 -7.61 -18.23
C PHE A 145 9.25 -7.72 -18.47
N THR A 146 10.06 -7.49 -17.45
CA THR A 146 11.51 -7.75 -17.43
C THR A 146 11.95 -8.73 -16.36
N GLY A 147 11.11 -8.94 -15.34
CA GLY A 147 11.33 -9.91 -14.27
C GLY A 147 11.21 -11.35 -14.74
N ARG A 148 11.78 -12.27 -13.95
CA ARG A 148 11.80 -13.71 -14.24
C ARG A 148 11.28 -14.48 -13.04
N LYS A 149 10.35 -15.41 -13.27
CA LYS A 149 9.74 -16.21 -12.19
C LYS A 149 10.80 -17.00 -11.42
N GLU A 150 11.82 -17.48 -12.14
CA GLU A 150 12.95 -18.26 -11.63
C GLU A 150 13.67 -17.53 -10.49
N ASN A 151 13.68 -16.20 -10.49
CA ASN A 151 14.34 -15.38 -9.47
C ASN A 151 13.71 -15.50 -8.07
N VAL A 152 12.47 -15.99 -7.97
CA VAL A 152 11.74 -16.13 -6.69
C VAL A 152 11.18 -17.54 -6.47
N MET A 153 11.46 -18.49 -7.38
CA MET A 153 10.91 -19.84 -7.34
C MET A 153 11.30 -20.63 -6.10
N HIS A 154 12.49 -20.38 -5.53
CA HIS A 154 12.97 -21.06 -4.32
C HIS A 154 12.16 -20.72 -3.06
N HIS A 155 11.32 -19.68 -3.10
CA HIS A 155 10.39 -19.38 -2.01
C HIS A 155 9.03 -20.05 -2.16
N PHE A 156 8.77 -20.78 -3.25
CA PHE A 156 7.49 -21.42 -3.46
C PHE A 156 7.25 -22.51 -2.41
N GLY A 157 6.06 -22.49 -1.80
CA GLY A 157 5.73 -23.38 -0.67
C GLY A 157 6.13 -22.83 0.70
N ASN A 158 6.87 -21.71 0.77
CA ASN A 158 7.06 -21.00 2.02
C ASN A 158 5.75 -20.31 2.44
N PRO A 159 5.21 -20.55 3.64
CA PRO A 159 3.96 -19.92 4.09
C PRO A 159 4.05 -18.39 4.22
N ASN A 160 5.27 -17.84 4.26
CA ASN A 160 5.51 -16.40 4.32
C ASN A 160 5.73 -15.77 2.93
N PHE A 161 5.58 -16.53 1.83
CA PHE A 161 5.78 -16.01 0.48
C PHE A 161 4.53 -16.17 -0.37
N GLU A 162 4.17 -15.11 -1.09
CA GLU A 162 3.12 -15.12 -2.08
C GLU A 162 3.58 -14.39 -3.35
N LEU A 163 3.17 -14.90 -4.52
CA LEU A 163 3.45 -14.30 -5.81
C LEU A 163 2.15 -13.96 -6.52
N ILE A 164 1.95 -12.66 -6.75
CA ILE A 164 0.78 -12.11 -7.41
C ILE A 164 1.22 -11.63 -8.80
N ARG A 165 0.78 -12.33 -9.84
CA ARG A 165 1.00 -11.87 -11.22
C ARG A 165 0.05 -10.73 -11.52
N HIS A 166 0.53 -9.49 -11.48
CA HIS A 166 -0.30 -8.29 -11.60
C HIS A 166 0.51 -7.10 -12.11
N ASP A 167 -0.14 -6.23 -12.89
CA ASP A 167 0.45 -4.98 -13.36
C ASP A 167 0.07 -3.83 -12.41
N VAL A 168 1.05 -3.07 -11.94
CA VAL A 168 0.82 -1.96 -11.01
C VAL A 168 -0.04 -0.83 -11.58
N VAL A 169 -0.19 -0.75 -12.91
CA VAL A 169 -1.11 0.17 -13.58
C VAL A 169 -2.58 -0.14 -13.26
N GLU A 170 -2.87 -1.39 -12.89
CA GLU A 170 -4.20 -1.80 -12.43
C GLU A 170 -4.30 -1.67 -10.90
N PRO A 171 -5.42 -1.15 -10.36
CA PRO A 171 -5.61 -1.06 -8.92
C PRO A 171 -5.49 -2.41 -8.21
N LEU A 172 -4.83 -2.41 -7.05
CA LEU A 172 -4.63 -3.61 -6.22
C LEU A 172 -5.11 -3.34 -4.78
N LEU A 173 -5.81 -4.30 -4.20
CA LEU A 173 -6.33 -4.23 -2.84
C LEU A 173 -5.61 -5.26 -1.97
N LEU A 174 -4.74 -4.80 -1.08
CA LEU A 174 -3.99 -5.65 -0.15
C LEU A 174 -3.96 -4.99 1.23
N GLU A 175 -3.79 -5.80 2.27
CA GLU A 175 -3.52 -5.34 3.63
C GLU A 175 -2.06 -5.57 3.96
N VAL A 176 -1.30 -4.48 4.08
CA VAL A 176 0.16 -4.52 4.24
C VAL A 176 0.64 -3.42 5.17
N ASP A 177 1.78 -3.66 5.81
CA ASP A 177 2.45 -2.69 6.68
C ASP A 177 3.48 -1.84 5.90
N GLN A 178 4.10 -2.43 4.85
CA GLN A 178 5.12 -1.77 4.03
C GLN A 178 4.99 -2.11 2.55
N ILE A 179 5.34 -1.15 1.70
CA ILE A 179 5.39 -1.29 0.25
C ILE A 179 6.77 -0.82 -0.23
N TYR A 180 7.50 -1.73 -0.88
CA TYR A 180 8.72 -1.43 -1.62
C TYR A 180 8.38 -1.41 -3.12
N HIS A 181 8.35 -0.21 -3.70
CA HIS A 181 7.96 0.00 -5.09
C HIS A 181 9.19 0.00 -6.00
N LEU A 182 9.48 -1.15 -6.62
CA LEU A 182 10.57 -1.34 -7.59
C LEU A 182 10.05 -1.58 -9.03
N ALA A 183 8.73 -1.64 -9.20
CA ALA A 183 8.12 -1.79 -10.52
C ALA A 183 8.19 -0.45 -11.25
N CYS A 184 9.21 -0.27 -12.09
CA CYS A 184 9.36 0.93 -12.90
C CYS A 184 9.93 0.58 -14.28
N PRO A 185 9.09 0.31 -15.28
CA PRO A 185 9.48 0.52 -16.67
C PRO A 185 9.59 2.04 -16.91
N ALA A 186 10.61 2.49 -17.66
CA ALA A 186 10.56 3.85 -18.21
C ALA A 186 9.28 3.98 -19.08
N SER A 187 8.59 5.14 -19.04
CA SER A 187 7.29 5.47 -19.72
C SER A 187 6.09 5.67 -18.72
N PRO A 188 4.85 6.06 -19.12
CA PRO A 188 3.80 6.58 -18.23
C PRO A 188 3.24 5.56 -17.25
N THR A 189 3.60 4.29 -17.41
CA THR A 189 3.33 3.20 -16.45
C THR A 189 3.91 3.50 -15.07
N ASN A 190 5.04 4.21 -14.99
CA ASN A 190 5.63 4.64 -13.71
C ASN A 190 4.67 5.57 -12.94
N VAL A 191 4.04 6.54 -13.61
CA VAL A 191 3.16 7.52 -12.96
C VAL A 191 1.90 6.83 -12.43
N VAL A 192 1.19 6.10 -13.28
CA VAL A 192 -0.06 5.43 -12.88
C VAL A 192 0.19 4.34 -11.85
N GLY A 193 1.25 3.54 -12.03
CA GLY A 193 1.66 2.52 -11.08
C GLY A 193 1.99 3.10 -9.70
N THR A 194 2.77 4.18 -9.67
CA THR A 194 3.09 4.88 -8.42
C THR A 194 1.84 5.44 -7.76
N LEU A 195 0.93 6.07 -8.51
CA LEU A 195 -0.34 6.59 -7.97
C LEU A 195 -1.21 5.49 -7.36
N ASN A 196 -1.34 4.34 -8.01
CA ASN A 196 -2.09 3.21 -7.48
C ASN A 196 -1.47 2.67 -6.19
N MET A 197 -0.15 2.52 -6.14
CA MET A 197 0.54 1.99 -4.96
C MET A 197 0.54 2.99 -3.81
N LEU A 198 0.61 4.30 -4.08
CA LEU A 198 0.39 5.35 -3.09
C LEU A 198 -1.06 5.35 -2.58
N GLY A 199 -2.03 5.13 -3.47
CA GLY A 199 -3.44 4.98 -3.11
C GLY A 199 -3.68 3.79 -2.18
N LEU A 200 -3.03 2.66 -2.46
CA LEU A 200 -2.99 1.50 -1.57
C LEU A 200 -2.37 1.87 -0.21
N ALA A 201 -1.17 2.47 -0.21
CA ALA A 201 -0.46 2.87 1.00
C ALA A 201 -1.32 3.77 1.90
N LYS A 202 -1.96 4.78 1.30
CA LYS A 202 -2.87 5.71 1.99
C LYS A 202 -4.06 4.99 2.61
N ARG A 203 -4.65 4.03 1.90
CA ARG A 203 -5.85 3.30 2.36
C ARG A 203 -5.57 2.45 3.59
N VAL A 204 -4.40 1.80 3.64
CA VAL A 204 -4.05 0.86 4.72
C VAL A 204 -3.07 1.44 5.75
N GLY A 205 -2.62 2.68 5.57
CA GLY A 205 -1.62 3.30 6.45
C GLY A 205 -0.23 2.68 6.33
N ALA A 206 0.10 2.07 5.18
CA ALA A 206 1.39 1.42 4.97
C ALA A 206 2.52 2.43 4.76
N ARG A 207 3.71 2.08 5.21
CA ARG A 207 4.94 2.81 4.83
C ARG A 207 5.28 2.52 3.37
N PHE A 208 5.52 3.57 2.59
CA PHE A 208 5.88 3.46 1.18
C PHE A 208 7.34 3.84 0.95
N LEU A 209 8.07 3.02 0.21
CA LEU A 209 9.40 3.30 -0.29
C LEU A 209 9.38 3.27 -1.82
N LEU A 210 9.78 4.38 -2.44
CA LEU A 210 9.99 4.49 -3.87
C LEU A 210 11.47 4.26 -4.19
N THR A 211 11.75 3.42 -5.18
CA THR A 211 13.11 3.33 -5.74
C THR A 211 13.29 4.34 -6.86
N SER A 212 13.82 5.50 -6.49
CA SER A 212 14.26 6.52 -7.45
C SER A 212 15.58 6.12 -8.13
N THR A 213 16.06 6.97 -9.03
CA THR A 213 17.32 6.79 -9.78
C THR A 213 18.16 8.06 -9.72
N SER A 214 19.47 7.96 -9.95
CA SER A 214 20.37 9.11 -10.14
C SER A 214 20.02 9.93 -11.38
N GLU A 215 19.29 9.37 -12.34
CA GLU A 215 18.84 10.08 -13.56
C GLU A 215 17.99 11.32 -13.25
N VAL A 216 17.39 11.41 -12.04
CA VAL A 216 16.69 12.62 -11.61
C VAL A 216 17.61 13.85 -11.54
N TYR A 217 18.93 13.65 -11.46
CA TYR A 217 19.90 14.73 -11.46
C TYR A 217 20.28 15.21 -12.87
N GLY A 218 19.94 14.47 -13.94
CA GLY A 218 20.21 14.83 -15.33
C GLY A 218 21.70 14.92 -15.65
N ASP A 219 22.12 16.04 -16.24
CA ASP A 219 23.54 16.36 -16.50
C ASP A 219 24.11 17.26 -15.38
N PRO A 220 24.59 16.67 -14.26
CA PRO A 220 24.80 17.42 -13.03
C PRO A 220 25.96 18.40 -13.13
N LEU A 221 25.72 19.62 -12.68
CA LEU A 221 26.76 20.65 -12.56
C LEU A 221 27.55 20.59 -11.23
N GLN A 222 27.23 19.63 -10.36
CA GLN A 222 27.82 19.49 -9.02
C GLN A 222 28.37 18.08 -8.81
N HIS A 223 29.49 17.97 -8.09
CA HIS A 223 30.11 16.70 -7.73
C HIS A 223 30.67 16.71 -6.29
N PRO A 224 30.33 15.72 -5.43
CA PRO A 224 29.32 14.67 -5.67
C PRO A 224 27.89 15.23 -5.67
N GLN A 225 26.95 14.50 -6.28
CA GLN A 225 25.53 14.89 -6.29
C GLN A 225 24.91 14.63 -4.92
N LYS A 226 24.62 15.70 -4.18
CA LYS A 226 23.90 15.64 -2.90
C LYS A 226 22.40 15.63 -3.13
N GLU A 227 21.64 15.08 -2.19
CA GLU A 227 20.17 14.98 -2.25
C GLU A 227 19.47 16.34 -2.25
N THR A 228 20.17 17.41 -1.83
CA THR A 228 19.67 18.79 -1.92
C THR A 228 19.76 19.38 -3.33
N TYR A 229 20.49 18.73 -4.25
CA TYR A 229 20.63 19.20 -5.62
C TYR A 229 19.34 18.93 -6.41
N TRP A 230 18.83 19.96 -7.07
CA TRP A 230 17.58 19.86 -7.83
C TRP A 230 17.70 19.08 -9.15
N GLY A 231 18.92 18.88 -9.64
CA GLY A 231 19.15 18.29 -10.97
C GLY A 231 19.22 19.34 -12.08
N ASN A 232 19.76 18.91 -13.21
CA ASN A 232 19.82 19.66 -14.47
C ASN A 232 19.24 18.78 -15.58
N VAL A 233 17.91 18.73 -15.62
CA VAL A 233 17.13 17.92 -16.56
C VAL A 233 16.31 18.87 -17.43
N ASN A 234 16.27 18.63 -18.76
CA ASN A 234 15.31 19.31 -19.63
C ASN A 234 13.96 18.57 -19.59
N PRO A 235 12.87 19.20 -19.10
CA PRO A 235 11.56 18.54 -18.99
C PRO A 235 10.73 18.56 -20.29
N ILE A 236 11.29 19.03 -21.41
CA ILE A 236 10.60 19.25 -22.70
C ILE A 236 11.31 18.52 -23.84
#